data_AF-K0EYU0-F1
#
_entry.id   AF-K0EYU0-F1
#
_cell.length_a   1.000
_cell.length_b   1.000
_cell.length_c   1.000
_cell.angle_alpha   90.00
_cell.angle_beta   90.00
_cell.angle_gamma   90.00
#
_symmetry.space_group_name_H-M   'P 1'
#
loop_
_entity.id
_entity.type
_entity.pdbx_description
1 polymer ?
#
loop_
_entity_poly.entity_id
_entity_poly.type
_entity_poly.pdbx_seq_one_letter_code
_entity_poly.pdbx_strand_id
1 'polypeptide(L)'
;MSVPGSFAASSAPTVRTVRRDPQAPTSPAAVEPTITTHRVTYSDRLKLFVGAGETIESYLRPLRRLDGHHRYSVQLTRLPDALRSTEISPAISAAPGANYLLCTGSADAVVVELCHTVDAVARRFTVGRTGRRDGEPGICVQVPDSVPTPWIYPDEVWTAEETAAIFANYFRTGTVPTGLVLRETTD
;
A
#
# COMPACT_ATOMS: atom_id res chain seq x y z
N MET A 1 62.76 -9.54 72.61
CA MET A 1 63.23 -10.75 71.90
C MET A 1 62.23 -11.07 70.80
N SER A 2 62.73 -11.46 69.64
CA SER A 2 62.04 -11.52 68.35
C SER A 2 61.54 -12.93 67.97
N VAL A 3 60.63 -12.94 66.97
CA VAL A 3 60.18 -14.01 66.03
C VAL A 3 59.46 -15.24 66.59
N PRO A 4 58.62 -15.99 65.83
CA PRO A 4 58.45 -16.08 64.35
C PRO A 4 56.99 -15.91 63.85
N GLY A 5 56.70 -15.55 62.59
CA GLY A 5 56.74 -16.42 61.40
C GLY A 5 55.32 -16.88 61.03
N SER A 6 54.73 -16.37 59.94
CA SER A 6 53.48 -16.93 59.39
C SER A 6 53.36 -16.72 57.88
N PHE A 7 53.41 -17.88 57.22
CA PHE A 7 52.83 -18.35 55.96
C PHE A 7 52.55 -17.39 54.78
N ALA A 8 53.23 -17.73 53.68
CA ALA A 8 52.95 -17.33 52.31
C ALA A 8 51.61 -17.93 51.82
N ALA A 9 50.73 -17.07 51.29
CA ALA A 9 49.58 -17.47 50.49
C ALA A 9 49.86 -17.21 49.00
N SER A 10 49.82 -18.30 48.24
CA SER A 10 49.95 -18.37 46.79
C SER A 10 48.88 -17.51 46.10
N SER A 11 49.32 -16.57 45.25
CA SER A 11 48.45 -15.74 44.42
C SER A 11 48.24 -16.41 43.06
N ALA A 12 46.99 -16.77 42.77
CA ALA A 12 46.58 -17.30 41.47
C ALA A 12 46.60 -16.20 40.38
N PRO A 13 47.00 -16.51 39.13
CA PRO A 13 47.09 -15.53 38.06
C PRO A 13 45.72 -15.17 37.49
N THR A 14 45.39 -13.87 37.52
CA THR A 14 44.23 -13.29 36.84
C THR A 14 44.40 -13.36 35.32
N VAL A 15 43.53 -14.10 34.65
CA VAL A 15 43.42 -14.17 33.19
C VAL A 15 42.97 -12.79 32.66
N ARG A 16 43.87 -12.09 31.97
CA ARG A 16 43.56 -10.85 31.23
C ARG A 16 42.74 -11.19 29.99
N THR A 17 41.44 -10.96 30.03
CA THR A 17 40.60 -10.87 28.84
C THR A 17 40.98 -9.62 28.06
N VAL A 18 41.60 -9.82 26.89
CA VAL A 18 41.89 -8.77 25.91
C VAL A 18 40.56 -8.19 25.44
N ARG A 19 40.26 -6.94 25.81
CA ARG A 19 39.15 -6.18 25.26
C ARG A 19 39.34 -6.08 23.75
N ARG A 20 38.45 -6.73 23.00
CA ARG A 20 38.32 -6.55 21.56
C ARG A 20 37.90 -5.11 21.32
N ASP A 21 38.70 -4.38 20.54
CA ASP A 21 38.40 -3.01 20.14
C ASP A 21 36.98 -2.93 19.51
N PRO A 22 36.18 -1.90 19.84
CA PRO A 22 34.87 -1.73 19.24
C PRO A 22 35.05 -1.44 17.75
N GLN A 23 34.54 -2.35 16.92
CA GLN A 23 34.45 -2.15 15.49
C GLN A 23 33.74 -0.82 15.23
N ALA A 24 34.44 0.10 14.55
CA ALA A 24 33.94 1.42 14.21
C ALA A 24 32.55 1.29 13.55
N PRO A 25 31.59 2.18 13.88
CA PRO A 25 30.25 2.09 13.34
C PRO A 25 30.35 2.15 11.82
N THR A 26 29.89 1.09 11.17
CA THR A 26 29.62 1.07 9.74
C THR A 26 28.73 2.29 9.47
N SER A 27 29.31 3.31 8.85
CA SER A 27 28.56 4.48 8.40
C SER A 27 27.38 3.93 7.60
N PRO A 28 26.12 4.16 8.00
CA PRO A 28 25.00 3.62 7.26
C PRO A 28 25.11 4.20 5.86
N ALA A 29 25.40 3.34 4.88
CA ALA A 29 25.39 3.70 3.48
C ALA A 29 24.12 4.51 3.28
N ALA A 30 24.28 5.78 2.88
CA ALA A 30 23.19 6.72 2.76
C ALA A 30 22.15 6.07 1.85
N VAL A 31 21.07 5.58 2.44
CA VAL A 31 19.97 4.97 1.71
C VAL A 31 19.48 6.06 0.78
N GLU A 32 19.60 5.85 -0.53
CA GLU A 32 19.14 6.82 -1.50
C GLU A 32 17.67 7.15 -1.18
N PRO A 33 17.31 8.44 -1.09
CA PRO A 33 15.98 8.82 -0.64
C PRO A 33 14.94 8.25 -1.60
N THR A 34 14.02 7.44 -1.07
CA THR A 34 12.93 6.85 -1.86
C THR A 34 12.08 7.96 -2.47
N ILE A 35 12.08 8.03 -3.80
CA ILE A 35 11.18 8.92 -4.55
C ILE A 35 9.82 8.24 -4.64
N THR A 36 8.86 8.76 -3.89
CA THR A 36 7.47 8.34 -3.88
C THR A 36 6.73 8.86 -5.12
N THR A 37 5.95 7.99 -5.74
CA THR A 37 5.12 8.34 -6.91
C THR A 37 3.64 8.03 -6.69
N HIS A 38 3.33 7.15 -5.74
CA HIS A 38 1.98 6.70 -5.47
C HIS A 38 1.69 6.70 -3.97
N ARG A 39 0.41 6.81 -3.63
CA ARG A 39 -0.11 6.59 -2.28
C ARG A 39 -1.14 5.46 -2.32
N VAL A 40 -0.96 4.48 -1.43
CA VAL A 40 -1.94 3.43 -1.16
C VAL A 40 -2.69 3.78 0.11
N THR A 41 -4.01 3.88 0.04
CA THR A 41 -4.89 4.13 1.19
C THR A 41 -5.79 2.91 1.39
N TYR A 42 -5.88 2.39 2.62
CA TYR A 42 -6.78 1.29 2.96
C TYR A 42 -7.99 1.80 3.75
N SER A 43 -9.06 1.00 3.84
CA SER A 43 -10.28 1.35 4.58
C SER A 43 -10.06 1.59 6.08
N ASP A 44 -9.02 1.00 6.68
CA ASP A 44 -8.60 1.27 8.07
C ASP A 44 -7.86 2.61 8.25
N ARG A 45 -7.81 3.42 7.17
CA ARG A 45 -7.13 4.72 7.06
C ARG A 45 -5.60 4.63 7.09
N LEU A 46 -5.01 3.44 7.07
CA LEU A 46 -3.58 3.31 6.84
C LEU A 46 -3.24 3.87 5.46
N LYS A 47 -2.19 4.69 5.41
CA LYS A 47 -1.66 5.29 4.18
C LYS A 47 -0.20 4.92 4.05
N LEU A 48 0.16 4.41 2.88
CA LEU A 48 1.53 4.07 2.52
C LEU A 48 1.92 4.81 1.25
N PHE A 49 3.19 5.14 1.13
CA PHE A 49 3.77 5.86 0.01
C PHE A 49 4.76 4.94 -0.69
N VAL A 50 4.61 4.82 -2.00
CA VAL A 50 5.32 3.82 -2.81
C VAL A 50 6.03 4.53 -3.96
N GLY A 51 7.32 4.25 -4.10
CA GLY A 51 8.15 4.74 -5.20
C GLY A 51 8.08 3.87 -6.45
N ALA A 52 8.38 4.46 -7.61
CA ALA A 52 8.28 3.75 -8.90
C ALA A 52 9.24 2.55 -9.04
N GLY A 53 10.33 2.54 -8.27
CA GLY A 53 11.28 1.42 -8.23
C GLY A 53 10.85 0.27 -7.31
N GLU A 54 9.73 0.39 -6.60
CA GLU A 54 9.23 -0.64 -5.70
C GLU A 54 8.23 -1.58 -6.39
N THR A 55 8.16 -2.81 -5.88
CA THR A 55 7.13 -3.79 -6.25
C THR A 55 5.84 -3.48 -5.51
N ILE A 56 4.76 -3.18 -6.24
CA ILE A 56 3.46 -2.85 -5.63
C ILE A 56 2.79 -4.07 -4.98
N GLU A 57 3.21 -5.29 -5.33
CA GLU A 57 2.60 -6.56 -4.92
C GLU A 57 2.57 -6.75 -3.39
N SER A 58 3.60 -6.28 -2.68
CA SER A 58 3.64 -6.35 -1.21
C SER A 58 2.54 -5.49 -0.57
N TYR A 59 2.26 -4.34 -1.17
CA TYR A 59 1.22 -3.40 -0.77
C TYR A 59 -0.19 -3.85 -1.18
N LEU A 60 -0.31 -4.77 -2.14
CA LEU A 60 -1.60 -5.32 -2.57
C LEU A 60 -2.00 -6.59 -1.82
N ARG A 61 -1.12 -7.16 -0.98
CA ARG A 61 -1.44 -8.32 -0.12
C ARG A 61 -2.74 -8.16 0.69
N PRO A 62 -3.09 -6.96 1.21
CA PRO A 62 -4.34 -6.74 1.92
C PRO A 62 -5.61 -6.99 1.08
N LEU A 63 -5.55 -6.97 -0.26
CA LEU A 63 -6.70 -7.30 -1.11
C LEU A 63 -7.28 -8.68 -0.78
N ARG A 64 -6.42 -9.67 -0.51
CA ARG A 64 -6.83 -11.03 -0.13
C ARG A 64 -7.48 -11.12 1.26
N ARG A 65 -7.45 -10.04 2.02
CA ARG A 65 -8.02 -9.93 3.37
C ARG A 65 -9.25 -9.02 3.40
N LEU A 66 -9.73 -8.59 2.24
CA LEU A 66 -10.96 -7.82 2.15
C LEU A 66 -12.13 -8.68 2.65
N ASP A 67 -12.88 -8.15 3.59
CA ASP A 67 -14.01 -8.80 4.27
C ASP A 67 -15.34 -8.07 4.02
N GLY A 68 -15.34 -6.97 3.26
CA GLY A 68 -16.55 -6.19 2.96
C GLY A 68 -17.07 -5.36 4.14
N HIS A 69 -16.35 -5.32 5.27
CA HIS A 69 -16.80 -4.65 6.50
C HIS A 69 -15.71 -3.76 7.14
N HIS A 70 -14.63 -4.35 7.63
CA HIS A 70 -13.53 -3.58 8.23
C HIS A 70 -12.44 -3.31 7.20
N ARG A 71 -12.19 -4.31 6.35
CA ARG A 71 -11.29 -4.26 5.21
C ARG A 71 -12.14 -4.34 3.97
N TYR A 72 -12.58 -3.20 3.48
CA TYR A 72 -13.50 -3.18 2.35
C TYR A 72 -12.97 -2.36 1.18
N SER A 73 -11.90 -1.58 1.34
CA SER A 73 -11.38 -0.77 0.24
C SER A 73 -9.86 -0.62 0.21
N VAL A 74 -9.33 -0.48 -1.00
CA VAL A 74 -7.95 -0.11 -1.29
C VAL A 74 -7.95 0.91 -2.41
N GLN A 75 -7.28 2.04 -2.20
CA GLN A 75 -7.13 3.11 -3.19
C GLN A 75 -5.66 3.31 -3.53
N LEU A 76 -5.32 3.18 -4.80
CA LEU A 76 -4.00 3.51 -5.35
C LEU A 76 -4.09 4.85 -6.08
N THR A 77 -3.54 5.88 -5.45
CA THR A 77 -3.51 7.25 -5.97
C THR A 77 -2.15 7.54 -6.60
N ARG A 78 -2.13 8.11 -7.81
CA ARG A 78 -0.91 8.67 -8.38
C ARG A 78 -0.71 10.09 -7.88
N LEU A 79 0.49 10.39 -7.38
CA LEU A 79 0.83 11.75 -6.96
C LEU A 79 1.04 12.64 -8.19
N PRO A 80 0.70 13.93 -8.13
CA PRO A 80 0.94 14.87 -9.23
C PRO A 80 2.42 14.96 -9.60
N ASP A 81 3.27 15.02 -8.57
CA ASP A 81 4.72 15.07 -8.69
C ASP A 81 5.34 13.90 -7.90
N ALA A 82 6.50 13.46 -8.35
CA ALA A 82 7.32 12.51 -7.62
C ALA A 82 7.99 13.24 -6.45
N LEU A 83 7.79 12.74 -5.22
CA LEU A 83 8.21 13.43 -4.00
C LEU A 83 9.16 12.56 -3.19
N ARG A 84 10.16 13.17 -2.56
CA ARG A 84 10.91 12.49 -1.50
C ARG A 84 10.02 12.33 -0.28
N SER A 85 10.29 11.31 0.53
CA SER A 85 9.54 11.08 1.78
C SER A 85 9.51 12.31 2.71
N THR A 86 10.55 13.14 2.70
CA THR A 86 10.64 14.39 3.49
C THR A 86 9.75 15.52 2.98
N GLU A 87 9.29 15.46 1.73
CA GLU A 87 8.45 16.47 1.08
C GLU A 87 6.95 16.16 1.23
N ILE A 88 6.62 14.95 1.70
CA ILE A 88 5.25 14.53 1.92
C ILE A 88 4.70 15.24 3.17
N SER A 89 4.09 16.39 2.94
CA SER A 89 3.40 17.13 4.00
C SER A 89 2.09 16.44 4.42
N PRO A 90 1.55 16.75 5.61
CA PRO A 90 0.23 16.30 6.01
C PRO A 90 -0.88 16.68 5.01
N ALA A 91 -0.75 17.83 4.33
CA ALA A 91 -1.70 18.26 3.31
C ALA A 91 -1.67 17.34 2.08
N ILE A 92 -0.48 17.00 1.58
CA ILE A 92 -0.31 16.05 0.46
C ILE A 92 -0.83 14.66 0.87
N SER A 93 -0.52 14.23 2.10
CA SER A 93 -1.00 12.96 2.64
C SER A 93 -2.53 12.91 2.79
N ALA A 94 -3.17 14.03 3.09
CA ALA A 94 -4.62 14.12 3.26
C ALA A 94 -5.41 14.32 1.95
N ALA A 95 -4.81 14.90 0.91
CA ALA A 95 -5.50 15.22 -0.34
C ALA A 95 -6.13 13.96 -1.00
N PRO A 96 -7.36 14.00 -1.53
CA PRO A 96 -7.99 12.81 -2.14
C PRO A 96 -7.19 12.30 -3.34
N GLY A 97 -6.54 13.21 -4.07
CA GLY A 97 -5.85 12.94 -5.34
C GLY A 97 -6.80 13.07 -6.52
N ALA A 98 -6.25 13.40 -7.68
CA ALA A 98 -7.03 13.63 -8.91
C ALA A 98 -7.12 12.40 -9.82
N ASN A 99 -6.17 11.47 -9.68
CA ASN A 99 -6.08 10.26 -10.48
C ASN A 99 -5.81 9.06 -9.56
N TYR A 100 -6.80 8.18 -9.43
CA TYR A 100 -6.69 7.02 -8.58
C TYR A 100 -7.50 5.85 -9.09
N LEU A 101 -7.04 4.65 -8.74
CA LEU A 101 -7.81 3.43 -8.83
C LEU A 101 -8.28 3.06 -7.42
N LEU A 102 -9.55 2.76 -7.26
CA LEU A 102 -10.18 2.33 -6.02
C LEU A 102 -10.79 0.95 -6.24
N CYS A 103 -10.69 0.07 -5.26
CA CYS A 103 -11.56 -1.10 -5.21
C CYS A 103 -12.33 -1.10 -3.90
N THR A 104 -13.54 -1.65 -3.96
CA THR A 104 -14.45 -1.76 -2.83
C THR A 104 -15.12 -3.13 -2.85
N GLY A 105 -15.23 -3.83 -1.72
CA GLY A 105 -15.89 -5.15 -1.63
C GLY A 105 -15.23 -6.12 -0.66
N SER A 106 -15.49 -7.42 -0.87
CA SER A 106 -14.82 -8.54 -0.20
C SER A 106 -13.83 -9.22 -1.16
N ALA A 107 -12.93 -10.07 -0.64
CA ALA A 107 -11.87 -10.66 -1.47
C ALA A 107 -12.38 -11.48 -2.67
N ASP A 108 -13.60 -12.01 -2.60
CA ASP A 108 -14.21 -12.81 -3.66
C ASP A 108 -15.03 -11.97 -4.66
N ALA A 109 -15.43 -10.75 -4.26
CA ALA A 109 -16.25 -9.85 -5.07
C ALA A 109 -15.95 -8.39 -4.74
N VAL A 110 -15.18 -7.74 -5.61
CA VAL A 110 -14.90 -6.30 -5.56
C VAL A 110 -15.37 -5.59 -6.82
N VAL A 111 -15.82 -4.36 -6.65
CA VAL A 111 -15.92 -3.37 -7.73
C VAL A 111 -14.58 -2.64 -7.83
N VAL A 112 -14.16 -2.32 -9.05
CA VAL A 112 -12.99 -1.48 -9.32
C VAL A 112 -13.45 -0.21 -10.01
N GLU A 113 -13.02 0.94 -9.50
CA GLU A 113 -13.35 2.27 -10.01
C GLU A 113 -12.09 3.05 -10.35
N LEU A 114 -12.04 3.60 -11.54
CA LEU A 114 -11.03 4.55 -11.97
C LEU A 114 -11.58 5.97 -11.85
N CYS A 115 -10.90 6.81 -11.10
CA CYS A 115 -11.13 8.25 -11.11
C CYS A 115 -9.97 8.90 -11.86
N HIS A 116 -10.29 9.70 -12.87
CA HIS A 116 -9.31 10.55 -13.54
C HIS A 116 -9.93 11.88 -13.96
N THR A 117 -9.09 12.90 -14.03
CA THR A 117 -9.54 14.23 -14.46
C THR A 117 -9.54 14.31 -15.98
N VAL A 118 -10.71 14.63 -16.56
CA VAL A 118 -10.90 14.92 -17.98
C VAL A 118 -11.43 16.33 -18.09
N ASP A 119 -10.80 17.20 -18.88
CA ASP A 119 -11.23 18.59 -19.08
C ASP A 119 -11.47 19.37 -17.77
N ALA A 120 -10.55 19.21 -16.81
CA ALA A 120 -10.61 19.77 -15.45
C ALA A 120 -11.76 19.26 -14.56
N VAL A 121 -12.53 18.25 -15.00
CA VAL A 121 -13.57 17.60 -14.22
C VAL A 121 -13.14 16.19 -13.82
N ALA A 122 -13.22 15.88 -12.53
CA ALA A 122 -12.98 14.52 -12.05
C ALA A 122 -14.16 13.62 -12.49
N ARG A 123 -13.86 12.58 -13.27
CA ARG A 123 -14.83 11.61 -13.74
C ARG A 123 -14.51 10.24 -13.16
N ARG A 124 -15.55 9.51 -12.77
CA ARG A 124 -15.43 8.18 -12.17
C ARG A 124 -16.00 7.14 -13.12
N PHE A 125 -15.26 6.05 -13.27
CA PHE A 125 -15.61 4.97 -14.16
C PHE A 125 -15.51 3.65 -13.43
N THR A 126 -16.58 2.86 -13.47
CA THR A 126 -16.52 1.45 -13.08
C THR A 126 -15.80 0.66 -14.18
N VAL A 127 -14.83 -0.14 -13.76
CA VAL A 127 -14.00 -0.99 -14.63
C VAL A 127 -14.67 -2.36 -14.76
N GLY A 128 -14.94 -2.79 -15.98
CA GLY A 128 -15.53 -4.10 -16.25
C GLY A 128 -14.87 -4.84 -17.40
N ARG A 129 -15.17 -6.12 -17.51
CA ARG A 129 -14.90 -6.94 -18.71
C ARG A 129 -15.82 -6.49 -19.85
N THR A 130 -15.47 -6.88 -21.06
CA THR A 130 -16.40 -6.76 -22.19
C THR A 130 -17.56 -7.73 -21.95
N GLY A 131 -18.79 -7.21 -21.97
CA GLY A 131 -19.97 -8.01 -21.72
C GLY A 131 -21.26 -7.23 -21.90
N ARG A 132 -22.39 -7.91 -21.70
CA ARG A 132 -23.73 -7.37 -21.98
C ARG A 132 -24.21 -6.56 -20.79
N ARG A 133 -24.50 -5.27 -21.01
CA ARG A 133 -25.00 -4.33 -20.00
C ARG A 133 -26.45 -3.97 -20.26
N ASP A 134 -27.27 -5.01 -20.39
CA ASP A 134 -28.69 -4.83 -20.66
C ASP A 134 -29.44 -4.67 -19.34
N GLY A 135 -30.29 -3.64 -19.27
CA GLY A 135 -31.06 -3.33 -18.08
C GLY A 135 -30.23 -2.68 -16.97
N GLU A 136 -30.81 -2.62 -15.78
CA GLU A 136 -30.19 -2.00 -14.61
C GLU A 136 -29.12 -2.90 -13.96
N PRO A 137 -28.10 -2.32 -13.31
CA PRO A 137 -27.12 -3.08 -12.53
C PRO A 137 -27.82 -3.87 -11.40
N GLY A 138 -27.55 -5.17 -11.34
CA GLY A 138 -28.26 -6.10 -10.44
C GLY A 138 -27.42 -6.70 -9.31
N ILE A 139 -26.11 -6.43 -9.28
CA ILE A 139 -25.20 -6.97 -8.26
C ILE A 139 -24.79 -5.87 -7.31
N CYS A 140 -24.82 -6.19 -6.02
CA CYS A 140 -24.31 -5.37 -4.93
C CYS A 140 -23.11 -6.10 -4.31
N VAL A 141 -21.95 -5.44 -4.23
CA VAL A 141 -20.81 -5.97 -3.47
C VAL A 141 -20.90 -5.58 -1.99
N GLN A 142 -20.34 -6.42 -1.13
CA GLN A 142 -20.40 -6.21 0.32
C GLN A 142 -19.58 -4.98 0.73
N VAL A 143 -20.25 -4.02 1.35
CA VAL A 143 -19.65 -2.81 1.92
C VAL A 143 -20.29 -2.51 3.27
N PRO A 144 -19.65 -1.70 4.13
CA PRO A 144 -20.29 -1.22 5.36
C PRO A 144 -21.49 -0.33 5.05
N ASP A 145 -22.47 -0.31 5.95
CA ASP A 145 -23.67 0.56 5.82
C ASP A 145 -23.34 2.06 5.73
N SER A 146 -22.13 2.46 6.14
CA SER A 146 -21.64 3.85 6.04
C SER A 146 -21.16 4.22 4.64
N VAL A 147 -21.08 3.27 3.72
CA VAL A 147 -20.62 3.46 2.34
C VAL A 147 -21.81 3.24 1.40
N PRO A 148 -22.05 4.15 0.43
CA PRO A 148 -23.09 3.94 -0.58
C PRO A 148 -22.91 2.59 -1.27
N THR A 149 -23.98 1.81 -1.35
CA THR A 149 -23.96 0.49 -1.95
C THR A 149 -23.69 0.57 -3.45
N PRO A 150 -22.58 -0.02 -3.96
CA PRO A 150 -22.29 0.00 -5.38
C PRO A 150 -23.13 -1.04 -6.13
N TRP A 151 -23.99 -0.58 -7.04
CA TRP A 151 -24.76 -1.42 -7.95
C TRP A 151 -24.01 -1.57 -9.29
N ILE A 152 -23.68 -2.80 -9.64
CA ILE A 152 -22.82 -3.12 -10.79
C ILE A 152 -23.35 -4.29 -11.63
N TYR A 153 -22.83 -4.41 -12.84
CA TYR A 153 -23.11 -5.54 -13.73
C TYR A 153 -22.24 -6.76 -13.37
N PRO A 154 -22.65 -7.99 -13.74
CA PRO A 154 -21.84 -9.21 -13.56
C PRO A 154 -20.40 -9.09 -14.08
N ASP A 155 -20.22 -8.44 -15.23
CA ASP A 155 -18.91 -8.26 -15.86
C ASP A 155 -18.01 -7.24 -15.15
N GLU A 156 -18.53 -6.52 -14.15
CA GLU A 156 -17.81 -5.52 -13.35
C GLU A 156 -17.38 -6.04 -11.97
N VAL A 157 -17.69 -7.32 -11.66
CA VAL A 157 -17.26 -8.00 -10.43
C VAL A 157 -15.88 -8.61 -10.65
N TRP A 158 -14.96 -8.33 -9.76
CA TRP A 158 -13.60 -8.86 -9.79
C TRP A 158 -13.29 -9.65 -8.52
N THR A 159 -12.41 -10.63 -8.62
CA THR A 159 -11.76 -11.20 -7.43
C THR A 159 -10.61 -10.31 -6.97
N ALA A 160 -10.15 -10.50 -5.72
CA ALA A 160 -8.97 -9.82 -5.19
C ALA A 160 -7.70 -10.10 -6.03
N GLU A 161 -7.58 -11.30 -6.59
CA GLU A 161 -6.45 -11.68 -7.42
C GLU A 161 -6.44 -10.92 -8.76
N GLU A 162 -7.57 -10.88 -9.45
CA GLU A 162 -7.70 -10.12 -10.70
C GLU A 162 -7.52 -8.61 -10.46
N THR A 163 -8.07 -8.12 -9.35
CA THR A 163 -7.93 -6.71 -8.94
C THR A 163 -6.48 -6.35 -8.70
N ALA A 164 -5.69 -7.23 -8.08
CA ALA A 164 -4.26 -7.00 -7.89
C ALA A 164 -3.53 -6.81 -9.24
N ALA A 165 -3.92 -7.56 -10.28
CA ALA A 165 -3.34 -7.41 -11.62
C ALA A 165 -3.71 -6.05 -12.25
N ILE A 166 -4.95 -5.58 -12.08
CA ILE A 166 -5.39 -4.26 -12.55
C ILE A 166 -4.61 -3.15 -11.84
N PHE A 167 -4.46 -3.24 -10.51
CA PHE A 167 -3.70 -2.29 -9.70
C PHE A 167 -2.21 -2.27 -10.10
N ALA A 168 -1.60 -3.44 -10.34
CA ALA A 168 -0.23 -3.52 -10.80
C ALA A 168 -0.03 -2.91 -12.19
N ASN A 169 -1.00 -3.04 -13.09
CA ASN A 169 -0.98 -2.34 -14.37
C ASN A 169 -1.08 -0.82 -14.19
N TYR A 170 -2.04 -0.36 -13.38
CA TYR A 170 -2.25 1.06 -13.11
C TYR A 170 -1.03 1.71 -12.45
N PHE A 171 -0.39 1.02 -11.51
CA PHE A 171 0.85 1.49 -10.88
C PHE A 171 1.94 1.81 -11.91
N ARG A 172 2.16 0.90 -12.88
CA ARG A 172 3.19 1.06 -13.91
C ARG A 172 2.83 2.08 -14.99
N THR A 173 1.58 2.06 -15.45
CA THR A 173 1.17 2.78 -16.68
C THR A 173 0.34 4.02 -16.41
N GLY A 174 -0.38 4.05 -15.29
CA GLY A 174 -1.40 5.06 -14.99
C GLY A 174 -2.73 4.79 -15.70
N THR A 175 -2.88 3.63 -16.33
CA THR A 175 -4.10 3.25 -17.05
C THR A 175 -4.59 1.88 -16.60
N VAL A 176 -5.86 1.58 -16.87
CA VAL A 176 -6.36 0.19 -16.78
C VAL A 176 -5.81 -0.66 -17.94
N PRO A 177 -5.74 -1.99 -17.79
CA PRO A 177 -5.37 -2.89 -18.88
C PRO A 177 -6.25 -2.69 -20.13
N THR A 178 -5.66 -2.87 -21.31
CA THR A 178 -6.38 -2.83 -22.59
C THR A 178 -7.41 -3.96 -22.67
N GLY A 179 -8.59 -3.68 -23.25
CA GLY A 179 -9.68 -4.66 -23.40
C GLY A 179 -10.69 -4.64 -22.25
N LEU A 180 -10.38 -3.91 -21.17
CA LEU A 180 -11.39 -3.57 -20.17
C LEU A 180 -12.23 -2.39 -20.65
N VAL A 181 -13.49 -2.38 -20.22
CA VAL A 181 -14.46 -1.35 -20.59
C VAL A 181 -14.71 -0.45 -19.37
N LEU A 182 -14.69 0.85 -19.61
CA LEU A 182 -15.01 1.87 -18.62
C LEU A 182 -16.47 2.29 -18.79
N ARG A 183 -17.27 2.16 -17.73
CA ARG A 183 -18.63 2.71 -17.65
C ARG A 183 -18.59 3.91 -16.72
N GLU A 184 -19.01 5.07 -17.20
CA GLU A 184 -19.12 6.23 -16.33
C GLU A 184 -20.18 5.99 -15.26
N THR A 185 -19.79 6.26 -14.02
CA THR A 185 -20.69 6.18 -12.86
C THR A 185 -20.94 7.61 -12.43
N THR A 186 -22.14 8.10 -12.77
CA THR A 186 -22.67 9.34 -12.21
C THR A 186 -23.19 8.99 -10.83
N ASP A 187 -22.60 9.55 -9.78
CA ASP A 187 -23.20 9.54 -8.43
C ASP A 187 -24.55 10.27 -8.41
#